data_AF-A0A4Q3VET1-F1
#
_entry.id   AF-A0A4Q3VET1-F1
#
_cell.length_a   1.000
_cell.length_b   1.000
_cell.length_c   1.000
_cell.angle_alpha   90.00
_cell.angle_beta   90.00
_cell.angle_gamma   90.00
#
_symmetry.space_group_name_H-M   'P 1'
#
loop_
_entity.id
_entity.type
_entity.pdbx_description
1 polymer ?
#
loop_
_entity_poly.entity_id
_entity_poly.type
_entity_poly.pdbx_seq_one_letter_code
_entity_poly.pdbx_strand_id
1 'polypeptide(L)'
;MKIDSRLMTARRIALGILALAAGCRELPAQDDRIVPPSIPATYKAQLSTRLCVMPAVDGAPQAVENHQAFRMASGVTMLPGHPLPWMQNYHRDDGEWTIDATGRYTPFPGVAPADTFGLDFIVEEPTGRIVGTTDEVLLQFMPGAETFSVIPGSREPSGSPRPTLARLPRENLTLVSRGGIVRVLAGNTLSSWSEQDGLTKAGLRGFWKAFDLPGLKATFFADGGGKFAIRFDDGRWAPIALAAEKHDFIKDAVYAPGSQALLLNTNRRTAIVRVSSDASALQAPDVAMRPRSDQQLVAPFLPEGGQHILRNARNPSGSALWQKLTPEGWETVPGGDFEFRLEGKWVRTHPTVLGDGRFTVHSQGDLMLYDGARFRPLPDTGVAGIGHLPDVVSLPALGNALLNTELGLFELADDLTHATRPWPFITGGLPKPILTQAKLARQAVVLALDGVFAIDATDAVERVPGGERLKADFGASFLGEIPISGDLLFKANNALHLVVTERSERWGICQDTLSGKASVQ
;
A
#
# COMPACT_ATOMS: atom_id res chain seq x y z
N MET A 1 -55.11 41.84 33.24
CA MET A 1 -55.50 42.45 31.95
C MET A 1 -55.41 41.34 30.91
N LYS A 2 -56.46 40.58 30.60
CA LYS A 2 -57.71 40.90 29.85
C LYS A 2 -57.44 41.58 28.50
N ILE A 3 -58.00 41.23 27.34
CA ILE A 3 -58.79 40.11 26.76
C ILE A 3 -58.97 40.52 25.26
N ASP A 4 -59.06 39.54 24.36
CA ASP A 4 -59.69 39.48 23.01
C ASP A 4 -59.85 40.71 22.08
N SER A 5 -59.58 40.49 20.78
CA SER A 5 -60.59 40.19 19.72
C SER A 5 -59.91 40.24 18.33
N ARG A 6 -59.93 39.19 17.46
CA ARG A 6 -61.03 38.74 16.57
C ARG A 6 -61.59 39.92 15.72
N LEU A 7 -61.77 39.90 14.39
CA LEU A 7 -62.14 38.83 13.46
C LEU A 7 -62.27 39.41 12.01
N MET A 8 -62.13 38.53 11.00
CA MET A 8 -62.63 38.56 9.60
C MET A 8 -62.02 39.58 8.61
N THR A 9 -61.60 39.19 7.39
CA THR A 9 -62.47 38.52 6.40
C THR A 9 -61.66 37.73 5.38
N ALA A 10 -62.16 36.52 5.08
CA ALA A 10 -61.67 35.57 4.11
C ALA A 10 -61.99 35.95 2.66
N ARG A 11 -61.12 35.59 1.71
CA ARG A 11 -61.55 35.15 0.37
C ARG A 11 -60.62 34.03 -0.14
N ARG A 12 -61.24 32.86 -0.31
CA ARG A 12 -60.72 31.68 -1.01
C ARG A 12 -60.69 31.98 -2.52
N ILE A 13 -59.59 31.68 -3.20
CA ILE A 13 -59.60 30.97 -4.50
C ILE A 13 -58.47 29.94 -4.46
N ALA A 14 -58.81 28.75 -4.93
CA ALA A 14 -58.09 27.51 -4.75
C ALA A 14 -57.28 27.13 -6.00
N LEU A 15 -56.42 26.12 -5.77
CA LEU A 15 -55.82 25.18 -6.71
C LEU A 15 -54.66 25.65 -7.61
N GLY A 16 -53.52 24.98 -7.40
CA GLY A 16 -52.39 24.94 -8.33
C GLY A 16 -51.05 24.55 -7.71
N ILE A 17 -51.02 23.63 -6.73
CA ILE A 17 -49.75 23.08 -6.22
C ILE A 17 -49.27 21.99 -7.18
N LEU A 18 -48.25 22.33 -7.98
CA LEU A 18 -47.35 21.35 -8.59
C LEU A 18 -46.05 21.39 -7.80
N ALA A 19 -45.93 20.48 -6.83
CA ALA A 19 -44.71 20.27 -6.08
C ALA A 19 -43.71 19.51 -6.98
N LEU A 20 -42.71 20.21 -7.50
CA LEU A 20 -41.46 19.60 -7.93
C LEU A 20 -40.64 19.30 -6.67
N ALA A 21 -40.94 18.16 -6.05
CA ALA A 21 -40.02 17.51 -5.13
C ALA A 21 -38.80 17.02 -5.94
N ALA A 22 -37.79 17.87 -6.06
CA ALA A 22 -36.47 17.43 -6.48
C ALA A 22 -35.92 16.52 -5.39
N GLY A 23 -36.03 15.21 -5.62
CA GLY A 23 -35.52 14.18 -4.74
C GLY A 23 -34.02 14.37 -4.54
N CYS A 24 -33.62 14.70 -3.32
CA CYS A 24 -32.30 14.34 -2.81
C CYS A 24 -32.20 12.81 -2.90
N ARG A 25 -31.57 12.30 -3.96
CA ARG A 25 -31.06 10.93 -3.98
C ARG A 25 -29.95 10.89 -2.96
N GLU A 26 -30.22 10.26 -1.81
CA GLU A 26 -29.16 9.69 -0.99
C GLU A 26 -28.27 8.85 -1.90
N LEU A 27 -27.00 9.21 -1.98
CA LEU A 27 -25.99 8.33 -2.54
C LEU A 27 -26.03 7.04 -1.71
N PRO A 28 -26.17 5.86 -2.32
CA PRO A 28 -26.12 4.62 -1.56
C PRO A 28 -24.79 4.58 -0.82
N ALA A 29 -24.85 4.30 0.49
CA ALA A 29 -23.67 3.96 1.26
C ALA A 29 -22.92 2.87 0.49
N GLN A 30 -21.68 3.17 0.11
CA GLN A 30 -20.79 2.25 -0.57
C GLN A 30 -20.40 1.21 0.49
N ASP A 31 -21.07 0.05 0.46
CA ASP A 31 -20.73 -1.09 1.30
C ASP A 31 -19.46 -1.73 0.72
N ASP A 32 -18.30 -1.25 1.18
CA ASP A 32 -16.98 -1.76 0.77
C ASP A 32 -16.70 -3.19 1.28
N ARG A 33 -17.68 -3.85 1.90
CA ARG A 33 -17.61 -5.29 2.20
C ARG A 33 -18.01 -6.08 0.97
N ILE A 34 -17.10 -6.16 0.00
CA ILE A 34 -17.17 -7.20 -1.03
C ILE A 34 -16.92 -8.53 -0.32
N VAL A 35 -17.97 -9.15 0.23
CA VAL A 35 -17.96 -10.57 0.56
C VAL A 35 -17.95 -11.30 -0.79
N PRO A 36 -16.87 -12.00 -1.16
CA PRO A 36 -16.85 -12.70 -2.43
C PRO A 36 -18.01 -13.71 -2.45
N PRO A 37 -18.78 -13.81 -3.55
CA PRO A 37 -19.87 -14.76 -3.64
C PRO A 37 -19.38 -16.19 -3.35
N SER A 38 -20.18 -16.97 -2.63
CA SER A 38 -19.89 -18.36 -2.34
C SER A 38 -19.70 -19.14 -3.65
N ILE A 39 -18.54 -19.76 -3.81
CA ILE A 39 -18.19 -20.49 -5.04
C ILE A 39 -19.00 -21.79 -5.11
N PRO A 40 -19.68 -22.09 -6.24
CA PRO A 40 -20.32 -23.38 -6.45
C PRO A 40 -19.33 -24.54 -6.27
N ALA A 41 -19.77 -25.62 -5.62
CA ALA A 41 -18.92 -26.78 -5.30
C ALA A 41 -18.25 -27.44 -6.52
N THR A 42 -18.82 -27.29 -7.71
CA THR A 42 -18.27 -27.79 -8.97
C THR A 42 -17.05 -27.02 -9.48
N TYR A 43 -16.85 -25.76 -9.09
CA TYR A 43 -15.66 -24.98 -9.45
C TYR A 43 -14.45 -25.31 -8.55
N LYS A 44 -14.71 -25.86 -7.35
CA LYS A 44 -13.70 -26.19 -6.33
C LYS A 44 -12.78 -27.36 -6.73
N ALA A 45 -13.26 -28.30 -7.56
CA ALA A 45 -12.48 -29.47 -7.95
C ALA A 45 -11.54 -29.26 -9.16
N GLN A 46 -11.54 -28.07 -9.78
CA GLN A 46 -10.75 -27.76 -10.99
C GLN A 46 -9.56 -26.80 -10.75
N LEU A 47 -9.23 -26.50 -9.49
CA LEU A 47 -8.21 -25.50 -9.14
C LEU A 47 -6.84 -26.10 -8.77
N SER A 48 -6.75 -27.42 -8.53
CA SER A 48 -5.56 -28.08 -7.99
C SER A 48 -4.54 -28.50 -9.07
N THR A 49 -4.08 -27.59 -9.95
CA THR A 49 -2.87 -27.78 -10.80
C THR A 49 -2.51 -26.56 -11.68
N ARG A 50 -3.08 -25.37 -11.42
CA ARG A 50 -3.00 -24.23 -12.37
C ARG A 50 -1.76 -23.35 -12.26
N LEU A 51 -0.74 -23.82 -11.56
CA LEU A 51 0.52 -23.13 -11.35
C LEU A 51 1.70 -24.01 -11.73
N CYS A 52 2.77 -23.38 -12.19
CA CYS A 52 4.07 -24.01 -12.37
C CYS A 52 5.17 -22.99 -12.05
N VAL A 53 6.36 -23.49 -11.72
CA VAL A 53 7.52 -22.65 -11.46
C VAL A 53 8.52 -22.80 -12.58
N MET A 54 9.06 -21.68 -13.04
CA MET A 54 10.19 -21.65 -13.97
C MET A 54 11.23 -20.60 -13.54
N PRO A 55 12.52 -20.82 -13.83
CA PRO A 55 13.52 -19.76 -13.70
C PRO A 55 13.22 -18.64 -14.71
N ALA A 56 13.50 -17.39 -14.33
CA ALA A 56 13.60 -16.34 -15.33
C ALA A 56 14.84 -16.60 -16.19
N VAL A 57 14.69 -16.57 -17.52
CA VAL A 57 15.83 -16.68 -18.45
C VAL A 57 16.73 -15.47 -18.21
N ASP A 58 18.06 -15.67 -18.16
CA ASP A 58 19.03 -14.64 -17.76
C ASP A 58 18.80 -14.05 -16.33
N GLY A 59 18.01 -14.74 -15.50
CA GLY A 59 17.65 -14.35 -14.14
C GLY A 59 18.69 -14.71 -13.07
N ALA A 60 19.89 -15.15 -13.46
CA ALA A 60 21.01 -15.40 -12.57
C ALA A 60 21.91 -14.15 -12.45
N PRO A 61 22.40 -13.81 -11.24
CA PRO A 61 23.18 -12.60 -11.03
C PRO A 61 24.57 -12.73 -11.66
N GLN A 62 25.00 -11.65 -12.32
CA GLN A 62 26.29 -11.58 -13.00
C GLN A 62 27.34 -10.87 -12.12
N ALA A 63 28.55 -10.67 -12.67
CA ALA A 63 29.63 -10.00 -11.97
C ALA A 63 29.27 -8.55 -11.57
N VAL A 64 28.49 -7.85 -12.39
CA VAL A 64 28.01 -6.49 -12.08
C VAL A 64 27.06 -6.48 -10.87
N GLU A 65 26.35 -7.58 -10.60
CA GLU A 65 25.59 -7.80 -9.38
C GLU A 65 26.40 -8.40 -8.23
N ASN A 66 27.74 -8.46 -8.31
CA ASN A 66 28.55 -9.20 -7.34
C ASN A 66 28.04 -10.64 -7.10
N HIS A 67 27.41 -11.26 -8.11
CA HIS A 67 26.76 -12.55 -8.01
C HIS A 67 25.67 -12.63 -6.92
N GLN A 68 24.91 -11.55 -6.69
CA GLN A 68 23.84 -11.47 -5.69
C GLN A 68 22.49 -11.08 -6.29
N ALA A 69 21.49 -11.97 -6.26
CA ALA A 69 20.17 -11.74 -6.87
C ALA A 69 19.38 -10.58 -6.23
N PHE A 70 19.63 -10.26 -4.96
CA PHE A 70 19.00 -9.08 -4.35
C PHE A 70 19.45 -7.78 -5.01
N ARG A 71 20.56 -7.78 -5.75
CA ARG A 71 21.03 -6.65 -6.55
C ARG A 71 20.35 -6.57 -7.92
N MET A 72 19.89 -7.69 -8.48
CA MET A 72 19.14 -7.71 -9.75
C MET A 72 17.78 -7.03 -9.65
N ALA A 73 17.07 -7.25 -8.54
CA ALA A 73 15.75 -6.70 -8.27
C ALA A 73 15.65 -6.23 -6.81
N SER A 74 15.90 -4.94 -6.61
CA SER A 74 15.82 -4.25 -5.32
C SER A 74 14.40 -3.83 -4.98
N GLY A 75 13.62 -3.49 -6.00
CA GLY A 75 12.22 -3.14 -5.95
C GLY A 75 11.54 -3.53 -7.25
N VAL A 76 10.28 -3.93 -7.15
CA VAL A 76 9.45 -4.26 -8.31
C VAL A 76 8.19 -3.42 -8.23
N THR A 77 7.95 -2.66 -9.27
CA THR A 77 6.73 -1.88 -9.42
C THR A 77 5.86 -2.50 -10.49
N MET A 78 4.66 -2.84 -10.09
CA MET A 78 3.65 -3.41 -10.96
C MET A 78 2.83 -2.26 -11.55
N LEU A 79 3.07 -1.95 -12.82
CA LEU A 79 2.37 -0.90 -13.54
C LEU A 79 0.92 -1.37 -13.83
N PRO A 80 -0.13 -0.66 -13.38
CA PRO A 80 -1.50 -1.03 -13.70
C PRO A 80 -1.74 -1.06 -15.21
N GLY A 81 -2.38 -2.12 -15.71
CA GLY A 81 -2.63 -2.28 -17.15
C GLY A 81 -1.39 -2.59 -17.99
N HIS A 82 -0.25 -2.94 -17.37
CA HIS A 82 0.97 -3.35 -18.05
C HIS A 82 1.25 -4.86 -17.88
N PRO A 83 1.65 -5.59 -18.94
CA PRO A 83 1.91 -7.03 -18.85
C PRO A 83 3.27 -7.37 -18.24
N LEU A 84 4.18 -6.41 -18.20
CA LEU A 84 5.55 -6.60 -17.70
C LEU A 84 5.77 -5.88 -16.35
N PRO A 85 6.43 -6.53 -15.38
CA PRO A 85 6.84 -5.88 -14.14
C PRO A 85 7.97 -4.90 -14.43
N TRP A 86 8.01 -3.76 -13.73
CA TRP A 86 9.15 -2.87 -13.76
C TRP A 86 10.07 -3.20 -12.57
N MET A 87 11.31 -3.57 -12.83
CA MET A 87 12.31 -3.90 -11.82
C MET A 87 13.46 -2.90 -11.77
N GLN A 88 13.78 -2.45 -10.56
CA GLN A 88 14.96 -1.64 -10.27
C GLN A 88 16.14 -2.54 -9.90
N ASN A 89 17.30 -2.24 -10.46
CA ASN A 89 18.57 -2.89 -10.13
C ASN A 89 19.42 -1.94 -9.26
N TYR A 90 20.23 -2.47 -8.34
CA TYR A 90 21.11 -1.65 -7.48
C TYR A 90 22.41 -1.20 -8.16
N HIS A 91 22.86 -1.87 -9.23
CA HIS A 91 24.23 -1.74 -9.76
C HIS A 91 24.36 -1.76 -11.28
N ARG A 92 23.27 -1.88 -12.03
CA ARG A 92 23.33 -1.70 -13.49
C ARG A 92 23.14 -0.22 -13.81
N ASP A 93 24.16 0.37 -14.42
CA ASP A 93 24.11 1.74 -14.96
C ASP A 93 23.22 1.83 -16.22
N ASP A 94 22.79 0.69 -16.75
CA ASP A 94 22.13 0.54 -18.06
C ASP A 94 20.61 0.77 -18.01
N GLY A 95 20.09 1.29 -16.90
CA GLY A 95 18.68 1.60 -16.72
C GLY A 95 17.85 0.47 -16.12
N GLU A 96 16.56 0.51 -16.42
CA GLU A 96 15.51 -0.25 -15.74
C GLU A 96 15.24 -1.60 -16.43
N TRP A 97 14.77 -2.60 -15.67
CA TRP A 97 14.67 -3.99 -16.13
C TRP A 97 13.26 -4.55 -16.06
N THR A 98 13.00 -5.63 -16.80
CA THR A 98 11.69 -6.31 -16.84
C THR A 98 11.83 -7.82 -17.05
N ILE A 99 10.70 -8.54 -16.90
CA ILE A 99 10.56 -9.94 -17.34
C ILE A 99 9.60 -9.95 -18.53
N ASP A 100 10.12 -10.23 -19.72
CA ASP A 100 9.32 -10.23 -20.96
C ASP A 100 8.34 -11.41 -21.05
N ALA A 101 7.55 -11.47 -22.12
CA ALA A 101 6.57 -12.54 -22.36
C ALA A 101 7.19 -13.93 -22.51
N THR A 102 8.50 -14.03 -22.77
CA THR A 102 9.25 -15.31 -22.82
C THR A 102 9.81 -15.73 -21.46
N GLY A 103 9.66 -14.87 -20.44
CA GLY A 103 10.21 -15.10 -19.10
C GLY A 103 11.67 -14.65 -18.97
N ARG A 104 12.20 -13.85 -19.90
CA ARG A 104 13.59 -13.38 -19.86
C ARG A 104 13.73 -12.08 -19.08
N TYR A 105 14.76 -12.02 -18.24
CA TYR A 105 15.25 -10.83 -17.56
C TYR A 105 16.02 -9.95 -18.56
N THR A 106 15.40 -8.85 -18.97
CA THR A 106 15.87 -7.98 -20.06
C THR A 106 15.67 -6.50 -19.70
N PRO A 107 16.40 -5.55 -20.31
CA PRO A 107 16.10 -4.13 -20.12
C PRO A 107 14.64 -3.81 -20.46
N PHE A 108 14.03 -2.91 -19.70
CA PHE A 108 12.70 -2.40 -19.97
C PHE A 108 12.74 -1.67 -21.32
N PRO A 109 11.80 -1.93 -22.25
CA PRO A 109 11.89 -1.37 -23.59
C PRO A 109 11.63 0.14 -23.61
N GLY A 110 12.46 0.87 -24.36
CA GLY A 110 12.33 2.31 -24.58
C GLY A 110 12.94 3.19 -23.49
N VAL A 111 12.57 4.48 -23.50
CA VAL A 111 13.04 5.44 -22.49
C VAL A 111 12.22 5.25 -21.22
N ALA A 112 12.86 4.83 -20.13
CA ALA A 112 12.24 4.80 -18.82
C ALA A 112 12.40 6.16 -18.10
N PRO A 113 11.41 6.57 -17.28
CA PRO A 113 11.59 7.60 -16.25
C PRO A 113 12.89 7.44 -15.45
N ALA A 114 13.55 8.55 -15.07
CA ALA A 114 14.92 8.54 -14.56
C ALA A 114 15.10 7.96 -13.12
N ASP A 115 16.30 7.37 -12.91
CA ASP A 115 17.06 6.87 -11.73
C ASP A 115 16.75 7.55 -10.35
N THR A 116 17.00 7.05 -9.13
CA THR A 116 17.76 5.88 -8.58
C THR A 116 17.06 5.26 -7.32
N PHE A 117 15.91 5.80 -6.86
CA PHE A 117 15.25 5.37 -5.61
C PHE A 117 13.74 5.63 -5.60
N GLY A 118 13.05 5.14 -6.62
CA GLY A 118 11.59 5.24 -6.74
C GLY A 118 11.20 6.11 -7.92
N LEU A 119 10.27 5.58 -8.71
CA LEU A 119 9.72 6.28 -9.84
C LEU A 119 8.65 7.24 -9.33
N ASP A 120 8.80 8.53 -9.63
CA ASP A 120 7.67 9.45 -9.56
C ASP A 120 6.85 9.28 -10.84
N PHE A 121 6.05 8.23 -10.87
CA PHE A 121 4.92 8.14 -11.79
C PHE A 121 3.60 8.22 -11.02
N ILE A 122 2.55 8.57 -11.74
CA ILE A 122 1.18 8.47 -11.29
C ILE A 122 0.37 7.67 -12.30
N VAL A 123 -0.75 7.12 -11.85
CA VAL A 123 -1.73 6.45 -12.70
C VAL A 123 -2.96 7.34 -12.78
N GLU A 124 -3.40 7.65 -13.99
CA GLU A 124 -4.66 8.35 -14.25
C GLU A 124 -5.76 7.31 -14.41
N GLU A 125 -6.38 6.94 -13.29
CA GLU A 125 -7.31 5.82 -13.16
C GLU A 125 -8.41 5.79 -14.22
N PRO A 126 -9.05 6.91 -14.62
CA PRO A 126 -10.12 6.88 -15.63
C PRO A 126 -9.67 6.38 -17.01
N THR A 127 -8.38 6.52 -17.33
CA THR A 127 -7.83 6.12 -18.64
C THR A 127 -6.86 4.96 -18.55
N GLY A 128 -6.40 4.59 -17.34
CA GLY A 128 -5.30 3.66 -17.14
C GLY A 128 -3.94 4.19 -17.63
N ARG A 129 -3.87 5.47 -18.05
CA ARG A 129 -2.62 6.09 -18.50
C ARG A 129 -1.68 6.27 -17.33
N ILE A 130 -0.42 5.92 -17.52
CA ILE A 130 0.65 6.16 -16.54
C ILE A 130 1.44 7.37 -17.02
N VAL A 131 1.68 8.32 -16.13
CA VAL A 131 2.48 9.51 -16.41
C VAL A 131 3.71 9.48 -15.51
N GLY A 132 4.89 9.54 -16.10
CA GLY A 132 6.17 9.55 -15.40
C GLY A 132 7.04 10.73 -15.84
N THR A 133 8.22 10.85 -15.23
CA THR A 133 9.14 11.97 -15.49
C THR A 133 10.58 11.52 -15.68
N THR A 134 11.29 12.18 -16.59
CA THR A 134 12.74 12.29 -16.54
C THR A 134 13.12 13.70 -16.08
N ASP A 135 14.41 13.99 -15.99
CA ASP A 135 14.86 15.36 -15.71
C ASP A 135 14.40 16.37 -16.78
N GLU A 136 14.25 15.93 -18.04
CA GLU A 136 13.96 16.82 -19.18
C GLU A 136 12.50 16.78 -19.65
N VAL A 137 11.84 15.63 -19.62
CA VAL A 137 10.53 15.42 -20.27
C VAL A 137 9.52 14.76 -19.34
N LEU A 138 8.23 14.94 -19.66
CA LEU A 138 7.18 14.07 -19.15
C LEU A 138 7.00 12.91 -20.12
N LEU A 139 6.83 11.73 -19.55
CA LEU A 139 6.59 10.49 -20.26
C LEU A 139 5.17 10.03 -19.99
N GLN A 140 4.56 9.39 -20.97
CA GLN A 140 3.29 8.69 -20.80
C GLN A 140 3.40 7.26 -21.30
N PHE A 141 2.66 6.38 -20.64
CA PHE A 141 2.42 5.03 -21.08
C PHE A 141 0.92 4.81 -21.17
N MET A 142 0.43 4.46 -22.36
CA MET A 142 -0.98 4.17 -22.59
C MET A 142 -1.24 2.67 -22.38
N PRO A 143 -2.41 2.26 -21.88
CA PRO A 143 -2.77 0.84 -21.87
C PRO A 143 -2.56 0.19 -23.24
N GLY A 144 -1.85 -0.93 -23.27
CA GLY A 144 -1.49 -1.66 -24.50
C GLY A 144 -0.31 -1.09 -25.29
N ALA A 145 0.35 -0.02 -24.84
CA ALA A 145 1.63 0.39 -25.40
C ALA A 145 2.74 -0.64 -25.06
N GLU A 146 3.84 -0.61 -25.80
CA GLU A 146 5.03 -1.41 -25.48
C GLU A 146 6.08 -0.61 -24.72
N THR A 147 6.11 0.72 -24.92
CA THR A 147 7.10 1.62 -24.32
C THR A 147 6.46 2.94 -23.88
N PHE A 148 7.17 3.67 -23.01
CA PHE A 148 6.82 5.06 -22.74
C PHE A 148 7.04 5.93 -24.00
N SER A 149 6.21 6.96 -24.13
CA SER A 149 6.32 8.00 -25.15
C SER A 149 6.40 9.37 -24.50
N VAL A 150 7.05 10.33 -25.17
CA VAL A 150 7.17 11.70 -24.66
C VAL A 150 5.84 12.42 -24.83
N ILE A 151 5.37 13.11 -23.77
CA ILE A 151 4.21 14.00 -23.87
C ILE A 151 4.63 15.24 -24.68
N PRO A 152 3.95 15.57 -25.79
CA PRO A 152 4.28 16.73 -26.61
C PRO A 152 4.35 18.03 -25.80
N GLY A 153 5.37 18.86 -26.07
CA GLY A 153 5.56 20.14 -25.38
C GLY A 153 6.02 20.05 -23.92
N SER A 154 6.32 18.85 -23.41
CA SER A 154 6.84 18.66 -22.05
C SER A 154 8.35 18.80 -21.90
N ARG A 155 9.08 18.85 -23.02
CA ARG A 155 10.53 18.99 -23.06
C ARG A 155 10.93 20.38 -22.60
N GLU A 156 11.76 20.43 -21.58
CA GLU A 156 12.39 21.65 -21.08
C GLU A 156 13.91 21.60 -21.30
N PRO A 157 14.63 22.73 -21.19
CA PRO A 157 16.08 22.77 -21.32
C PRO A 157 16.80 21.87 -20.30
N SER A 158 17.94 21.28 -20.71
CA SER A 158 18.86 20.56 -19.83
C SER A 158 19.25 21.41 -18.62
N GLY A 159 19.30 20.78 -17.43
CA GLY A 159 19.60 21.44 -16.16
C GLY A 159 18.39 22.08 -15.45
N SER A 160 17.20 22.00 -16.04
CA SER A 160 15.96 22.34 -15.33
C SER A 160 15.74 21.41 -14.13
N PRO A 161 15.17 21.89 -13.00
CA PRO A 161 14.79 21.00 -11.91
C PRO A 161 13.89 19.86 -12.40
N ARG A 162 14.09 18.65 -11.86
CA ARG A 162 13.22 17.51 -12.14
C ARG A 162 11.76 17.87 -11.81
N PRO A 163 10.79 17.55 -12.67
CA PRO A 163 9.39 17.83 -12.40
C PRO A 163 8.85 16.80 -11.41
N THR A 164 7.92 17.23 -10.58
CA THR A 164 7.21 16.38 -9.63
C THR A 164 5.76 16.22 -10.08
N LEU A 165 5.21 15.02 -9.88
CA LEU A 165 3.85 14.68 -10.26
C LEU A 165 2.97 14.51 -9.03
N ALA A 166 1.72 14.92 -9.16
CA ALA A 166 0.68 14.62 -8.19
C ALA A 166 -0.64 14.31 -8.91
N ARG A 167 -1.31 13.26 -8.46
CA ARG A 167 -2.68 12.93 -8.88
C ARG A 167 -3.64 13.46 -7.83
N LEU A 168 -4.68 14.18 -8.26
CA LEU A 168 -5.81 14.60 -7.43
C LEU A 168 -7.07 13.86 -7.90
N PRO A 169 -7.35 12.64 -7.40
CA PRO A 169 -8.43 11.79 -7.91
C PRO A 169 -9.79 12.47 -7.89
N ARG A 170 -10.12 13.15 -6.78
CA ARG A 170 -11.43 13.80 -6.56
C ARG A 170 -11.76 14.90 -7.57
N GLU A 171 -10.75 15.55 -8.15
CA GLU A 171 -10.91 16.60 -9.16
C GLU A 171 -10.59 16.12 -10.58
N ASN A 172 -10.16 14.86 -10.71
CA ASN A 172 -9.65 14.33 -11.96
C ASN A 172 -8.50 15.16 -12.57
N LEU A 173 -7.61 15.68 -11.73
CA LEU A 173 -6.43 16.44 -12.17
C LEU A 173 -5.13 15.65 -12.01
N THR A 174 -4.23 15.86 -12.97
CA THR A 174 -2.81 15.57 -12.84
C THR A 174 -2.07 16.89 -12.77
N LEU A 175 -1.32 17.11 -11.70
CA LEU A 175 -0.49 18.29 -11.51
C LEU A 175 0.97 17.95 -11.79
N VAL A 176 1.66 18.91 -12.40
CA VAL A 176 3.09 18.89 -12.67
C VAL A 176 3.71 20.12 -12.03
N SER A 177 4.60 19.97 -11.06
CA SER A 177 5.36 21.09 -10.50
C SER A 177 6.81 21.06 -10.95
N ARG A 178 7.31 22.19 -11.44
CA ARG A 178 8.70 22.33 -11.87
C ARG A 178 9.16 23.77 -11.70
N GLY A 179 10.31 23.98 -11.07
CA GLY A 179 10.85 25.33 -10.84
C GLY A 179 9.88 26.27 -10.10
N GLY A 180 8.94 25.70 -9.34
CA GLY A 180 7.90 26.40 -8.62
C GLY A 180 6.64 26.78 -9.41
N ILE A 181 6.62 26.50 -10.71
CA ILE A 181 5.42 26.64 -11.55
C ILE A 181 4.65 25.32 -11.48
N VAL A 182 3.35 25.40 -11.23
CA VAL A 182 2.44 24.26 -11.29
C VAL A 182 1.58 24.34 -12.55
N ARG A 183 1.57 23.25 -13.31
CA ARG A 183 0.73 23.06 -14.50
C ARG A 183 -0.23 21.90 -14.27
N VAL A 184 -1.36 21.95 -14.95
CA VAL A 184 -2.30 20.83 -15.08
C VAL A 184 -1.95 20.08 -16.37
N LEU A 185 -1.83 18.77 -16.28
CA LEU A 185 -1.79 17.87 -17.43
C LEU A 185 -3.19 17.34 -17.68
N ALA A 186 -3.81 17.76 -18.78
CA ALA A 186 -5.11 17.27 -19.23
C ALA A 186 -4.95 16.63 -20.61
N GLY A 187 -5.08 15.30 -20.67
CA GLY A 187 -4.63 14.55 -21.85
C GLY A 187 -3.16 14.86 -22.12
N ASN A 188 -2.83 15.27 -23.35
CA ASN A 188 -1.44 15.60 -23.73
C ASN A 188 -1.10 17.09 -23.65
N THR A 189 -1.95 17.89 -22.99
CA THR A 189 -1.79 19.34 -22.92
C THR A 189 -1.39 19.76 -21.51
N LEU A 190 -0.33 20.55 -21.42
CA LEU A 190 0.05 21.25 -20.19
C LEU A 190 -0.51 22.67 -20.21
N SER A 191 -1.32 23.01 -19.22
CA SER A 191 -1.86 24.36 -19.02
C SER A 191 -1.49 24.89 -17.65
N SER A 192 -1.47 26.21 -17.48
CA SER A 192 -1.27 26.81 -16.15
C SER A 192 -2.36 26.36 -15.17
N TRP A 193 -1.98 26.04 -13.94
CA TRP A 193 -2.95 25.75 -12.90
C TRP A 193 -3.54 27.05 -12.35
N SER A 194 -4.88 27.14 -12.31
CA SER A 194 -5.59 28.35 -11.89
C SER A 194 -5.35 28.76 -10.44
N GLU A 195 -4.85 27.85 -9.60
CA GLU A 195 -4.64 28.08 -8.16
C GLU A 195 -3.18 28.30 -7.76
N GLN A 196 -2.29 28.58 -8.72
CA GLN A 196 -0.89 28.92 -8.44
C GLN A 196 -0.74 30.03 -7.39
N ASP A 197 -1.59 31.06 -7.46
CA ASP A 197 -1.59 32.18 -6.51
C ASP A 197 -1.98 31.74 -5.09
N GLY A 198 -2.94 30.83 -4.97
CA GLY A 198 -3.37 30.26 -3.68
C GLY A 198 -2.24 29.46 -3.03
N LEU A 199 -1.59 28.60 -3.80
CA LEU A 199 -0.42 27.84 -3.37
C LEU A 199 0.71 28.76 -2.88
N THR A 200 1.00 29.82 -3.63
CA THR A 200 2.06 30.79 -3.29
C THR A 200 1.72 31.59 -2.04
N LYS A 201 0.46 32.04 -1.90
CA LYS A 201 -0.03 32.74 -0.69
C LYS A 201 -0.02 31.85 0.55
N ALA A 202 -0.23 30.55 0.38
CA ALA A 202 -0.04 29.55 1.44
C ALA A 202 1.45 29.34 1.82
N GLY A 203 2.37 30.02 1.12
CA GLY A 203 3.80 30.04 1.42
C GLY A 203 4.61 28.95 0.72
N LEU A 204 3.97 28.10 -0.08
CA LEU A 204 4.62 27.05 -0.87
C LEU A 204 5.24 27.64 -2.13
N ARG A 205 6.40 27.14 -2.54
CA ARG A 205 7.03 27.56 -3.81
C ARG A 205 6.61 26.72 -5.01
N GLY A 206 5.93 25.62 -4.78
CA GLY A 206 5.55 24.55 -5.71
C GLY A 206 5.14 23.34 -4.86
N PHE A 207 5.22 22.13 -5.41
CA PHE A 207 5.11 20.93 -4.58
C PHE A 207 6.17 19.89 -4.93
N TRP A 208 6.55 19.12 -3.91
CA TRP A 208 7.35 17.91 -4.03
C TRP A 208 6.45 16.67 -3.97
N LYS A 209 5.47 16.68 -3.06
CA LYS A 209 4.45 15.64 -2.93
C LYS A 209 3.09 16.30 -2.66
N ALA A 210 2.04 15.65 -3.12
CA ALA A 210 0.68 15.95 -2.68
C ALA A 210 -0.04 14.64 -2.35
N PHE A 211 -0.90 14.68 -1.35
CA PHE A 211 -1.70 13.54 -0.90
C PHE A 211 -3.17 13.94 -0.87
N ASP A 212 -4.00 13.14 -1.52
CA ASP A 212 -5.44 13.32 -1.49
C ASP A 212 -6.00 12.87 -0.13
N LEU A 213 -6.83 13.69 0.51
CA LEU A 213 -7.41 13.43 1.83
C LEU A 213 -8.94 13.41 1.71
N PRO A 214 -9.54 12.34 1.15
CA PRO A 214 -10.97 12.29 0.86
C PRO A 214 -11.85 12.51 2.10
N GLY A 215 -11.47 11.94 3.24
CA GLY A 215 -12.21 12.12 4.51
C GLY A 215 -12.21 13.56 5.03
N LEU A 216 -11.27 14.40 4.59
CA LEU A 216 -11.20 15.82 4.93
C LEU A 216 -11.77 16.71 3.82
N LYS A 217 -12.12 16.14 2.66
CA LYS A 217 -12.42 16.91 1.45
C LYS A 217 -11.33 17.94 1.13
N ALA A 218 -10.08 17.47 1.15
CA ALA A 218 -8.92 18.33 0.98
C ALA A 218 -7.72 17.59 0.37
N THR A 219 -6.76 18.35 -0.11
CA THR A 219 -5.45 17.87 -0.58
C THR A 219 -4.36 18.47 0.28
N PHE A 220 -3.46 17.65 0.80
CA PHE A 220 -2.24 18.11 1.42
C PHE A 220 -1.14 18.31 0.39
N PHE A 221 -0.40 19.42 0.48
CA PHE A 221 0.76 19.74 -0.34
C PHE A 221 1.99 19.94 0.54
N ALA A 222 3.12 19.35 0.12
CA ALA A 222 4.44 19.62 0.67
C ALA A 222 5.35 20.17 -0.41
N ASP A 223 6.13 21.22 -0.13
CA ASP A 223 7.17 21.69 -1.04
C ASP A 223 8.55 21.08 -0.72
N GLY A 224 9.49 21.21 -1.66
CA GLY A 224 10.87 20.74 -1.47
C GLY A 224 11.68 21.54 -0.42
N GLY A 225 11.13 22.66 0.07
CA GLY A 225 11.70 23.50 1.11
C GLY A 225 11.26 23.13 2.52
N GLY A 226 10.40 22.11 2.68
CA GLY A 226 9.91 21.66 3.98
C GLY A 226 8.72 22.46 4.51
N LYS A 227 8.00 23.17 3.63
CA LYS A 227 6.73 23.82 3.97
C LYS A 227 5.56 22.96 3.54
N PHE A 228 4.44 23.14 4.24
CA PHE A 228 3.24 22.33 4.07
C PHE A 228 1.99 23.20 4.07
N ALA A 229 1.00 22.82 3.27
CA ALA A 229 -0.32 23.43 3.30
C ALA A 229 -1.41 22.42 2.94
N ILE A 230 -2.64 22.71 3.34
CA ILE A 230 -3.84 21.98 2.91
C ILE A 230 -4.65 22.90 2.01
N ARG A 231 -5.11 22.36 0.87
CA ARG A 231 -6.13 22.95 0.02
C ARG A 231 -7.43 22.20 0.22
N PHE A 232 -8.46 22.87 0.70
CA PHE A 232 -9.81 22.31 0.79
C PHE A 232 -10.51 22.38 -0.57
N ASP A 233 -11.51 21.52 -0.79
CA ASP A 233 -12.27 21.47 -2.06
C ASP A 233 -13.04 22.77 -2.36
N ASP A 234 -13.29 23.60 -1.35
CA ASP A 234 -13.88 24.93 -1.51
C ASP A 234 -12.87 26.00 -2.00
N GLY A 235 -11.62 25.60 -2.27
CA GLY A 235 -10.53 26.44 -2.74
C GLY A 235 -9.78 27.19 -1.64
N ARG A 236 -10.18 27.03 -0.36
CA ARG A 236 -9.43 27.62 0.76
C ARG A 236 -8.09 26.91 0.96
N TRP A 237 -7.08 27.69 1.29
CA TRP A 237 -5.74 27.22 1.61
C TRP A 237 -5.42 27.50 3.09
N ALA A 238 -4.85 26.51 3.77
CA ALA A 238 -4.41 26.61 5.15
C ALA A 238 -2.95 26.15 5.28
N PRO A 239 -1.99 27.04 5.61
CA PRO A 239 -0.62 26.64 5.87
C PRO A 239 -0.54 25.80 7.14
N ILE A 240 0.32 24.79 7.15
CA ILE A 240 0.63 24.01 8.35
C ILE A 240 1.93 24.53 8.95
N ALA A 241 1.84 25.02 10.18
CA ALA A 241 3.00 25.48 10.95
C ALA A 241 3.79 24.28 11.51
N LEU A 242 4.51 23.58 10.62
CA LEU A 242 5.43 22.51 10.98
C LEU A 242 6.81 22.83 10.39
N ALA A 243 7.81 23.03 11.26
CA ALA A 243 9.18 23.26 10.81
C ALA A 243 9.82 21.93 10.41
N ALA A 244 9.97 21.64 9.11
CA ALA A 244 10.78 20.52 8.65
C ALA A 244 12.27 20.83 8.72
N GLU A 245 13.03 19.85 9.19
CA GLU A 245 14.48 19.91 9.06
C GLU A 245 14.87 19.82 7.60
N LYS A 246 16.03 20.40 7.26
CA LYS A 246 16.63 20.22 5.94
C LYS A 246 16.77 18.72 5.65
N HIS A 247 16.29 18.28 4.48
CA HIS A 247 16.26 16.88 4.04
C HIS A 247 15.28 15.96 4.80
N ASP A 248 14.35 16.52 5.59
CA ASP A 248 13.23 15.75 6.13
C ASP A 248 12.05 15.76 5.16
N PHE A 249 12.05 14.81 4.22
CA PHE A 249 11.02 14.71 3.18
C PHE A 249 9.76 14.02 3.71
N ILE A 250 8.59 14.50 3.30
CA ILE A 250 7.32 13.82 3.57
C ILE A 250 7.28 12.50 2.79
N LYS A 251 6.82 11.43 3.45
CA LYS A 251 6.55 10.13 2.85
C LYS A 251 5.08 9.92 2.58
N ASP A 252 4.25 10.28 3.55
CA ASP A 252 2.83 9.99 3.56
C ASP A 252 2.07 10.97 4.46
N ALA A 253 0.79 11.18 4.15
CA ALA A 253 -0.14 12.00 4.90
C ALA A 253 -1.52 11.34 4.87
N VAL A 254 -2.05 10.97 6.05
CA VAL A 254 -3.32 10.25 6.16
C VAL A 254 -4.24 10.91 7.18
N TYR A 255 -5.47 11.21 6.77
CA TYR A 255 -6.48 11.77 7.66
C TYR A 255 -7.19 10.66 8.45
N ALA A 256 -7.21 10.81 9.77
CA ALA A 256 -7.89 9.92 10.70
C ALA A 256 -9.17 10.61 11.21
N PRO A 257 -10.36 10.30 10.65
CA PRO A 257 -11.61 11.02 10.96
C PRO A 257 -12.02 10.90 12.43
N GLY A 258 -11.90 9.71 13.03
CA GLY A 258 -12.19 9.48 14.45
C GLY A 258 -11.22 10.21 15.38
N SER A 259 -10.02 10.58 14.91
CA SER A 259 -9.09 11.44 15.64
C SER A 259 -9.23 12.93 15.32
N GLN A 260 -10.01 13.30 14.30
CA GLN A 260 -10.03 14.64 13.69
C GLN A 260 -8.61 15.19 13.49
N ALA A 261 -7.73 14.35 12.93
CA ALA A 261 -6.32 14.67 12.83
C ALA A 261 -5.68 14.10 11.56
N LEU A 262 -4.67 14.81 11.07
CA LEU A 262 -3.81 14.37 9.99
C LEU A 262 -2.53 13.76 10.59
N LEU A 263 -2.24 12.52 10.23
CA LEU A 263 -0.97 11.86 10.52
C LEU A 263 0.00 12.15 9.37
N LEU A 264 1.09 12.86 9.67
CA LEU A 264 2.14 13.20 8.71
C LEU A 264 3.38 12.37 9.00
N ASN A 265 3.79 11.52 8.06
CA ASN A 265 4.99 10.71 8.17
C ASN A 265 6.08 11.25 7.27
N THR A 266 7.22 11.61 7.85
CA THR A 266 8.41 12.07 7.11
C THR A 266 9.52 11.00 7.16
N ASN A 267 10.65 11.27 6.51
CA ASN A 267 11.84 10.43 6.59
C ASN A 267 12.38 10.31 8.02
N ARG A 268 12.22 11.35 8.85
CA ARG A 268 12.84 11.42 10.18
C ARG A 268 11.86 11.36 11.34
N ARG A 269 10.58 11.69 11.13
CA ARG A 269 9.60 11.86 12.23
C ARG A 269 8.17 11.60 11.78
N THR A 270 7.28 11.59 12.76
CA THR A 270 5.83 11.54 12.59
C THR A 270 5.22 12.71 13.35
N ALA A 271 4.37 13.49 12.69
CA ALA A 271 3.66 14.62 13.27
C ALA A 271 2.14 14.41 13.20
N ILE A 272 1.42 14.97 14.16
CA ILE A 272 -0.04 14.92 14.21
C ILE A 272 -0.55 16.36 14.16
N VAL A 273 -1.35 16.68 13.16
CA VAL A 273 -1.98 17.99 12.98
C VAL A 273 -3.46 17.87 13.28
N ARG A 274 -3.94 18.59 14.30
CA ARG A 274 -5.36 18.61 14.67
C ARG A 274 -6.13 19.44 13.65
N VAL A 275 -7.27 18.90 13.23
CA VAL A 275 -8.20 19.56 12.31
C VAL A 275 -9.42 19.97 13.12
N SER A 276 -9.83 21.23 13.05
CA SER A 276 -11.06 21.67 13.71
C SER A 276 -12.27 20.90 13.19
N SER A 277 -13.31 20.76 14.03
CA SER A 277 -14.53 20.02 13.69
C SER A 277 -15.31 20.60 12.51
N ASP A 278 -15.15 21.89 12.23
CA ASP A 278 -15.72 22.59 11.08
C ASP A 278 -14.77 22.65 9.86
N ALA A 279 -13.59 22.02 9.96
CA ALA A 279 -12.51 22.09 8.97
C ALA A 279 -12.15 23.52 8.53
N SER A 280 -12.47 24.52 9.36
CA SER A 280 -12.22 25.93 9.05
C SER A 280 -10.81 26.36 9.45
N ALA A 281 -10.21 25.69 10.43
CA ALA A 281 -8.90 25.99 10.96
C ALA A 281 -8.07 24.73 11.22
N LEU A 282 -6.80 24.76 10.82
CA LEU A 282 -5.81 23.81 11.28
C LEU A 282 -5.26 24.33 12.61
N GLN A 283 -5.42 23.54 13.66
CA GLN A 283 -4.78 23.87 14.93
C GLN A 283 -3.31 23.47 14.84
N ALA A 284 -2.46 24.22 15.56
CA ALA A 284 -1.04 23.93 15.62
C ALA A 284 -0.82 22.44 15.99
N PRO A 285 0.20 21.77 15.42
CA PRO A 285 0.43 20.36 15.68
C PRO A 285 0.61 20.12 17.19
N ASP A 286 -0.26 19.29 17.73
CA ASP A 286 -0.35 18.96 19.16
C ASP A 286 0.83 18.08 19.61
N VAL A 287 1.48 17.42 18.63
CA VAL A 287 2.60 16.49 18.89
C VAL A 287 3.66 16.62 17.80
N ALA A 288 4.78 17.28 18.12
CA ALA A 288 6.05 17.12 17.41
C ALA A 288 6.81 15.95 18.06
N MET A 289 6.55 14.71 17.62
CA MET A 289 7.26 13.56 18.19
C MET A 289 8.59 13.27 17.46
N ARG A 290 9.50 12.73 18.27
CA ARG A 290 10.97 12.68 18.17
C ARG A 290 11.53 12.06 16.88
N PRO A 291 12.83 12.28 16.59
CA PRO A 291 13.55 11.52 15.58
C PRO A 291 13.33 10.01 15.77
N ARG A 292 13.17 9.31 14.65
CA ARG A 292 12.96 7.85 14.49
C ARG A 292 13.96 6.96 15.26
N SER A 293 15.01 7.54 15.85
CA SER A 293 16.07 6.87 16.60
C SER A 293 15.75 6.57 18.06
N ASP A 294 14.65 7.08 18.62
CA ASP A 294 14.19 6.65 19.95
C ASP A 294 13.51 5.28 19.80
N GLN A 295 14.33 4.23 19.67
CA GLN A 295 13.99 2.83 19.34
C GLN A 295 13.00 2.15 20.30
N GLN A 296 12.41 2.89 21.24
CA GLN A 296 11.57 2.36 22.30
C GLN A 296 10.09 2.71 22.16
N LEU A 297 9.69 3.56 21.21
CA LEU A 297 8.30 3.93 21.00
C LEU A 297 7.88 3.65 19.55
N VAL A 298 6.72 3.02 19.38
CA VAL A 298 6.08 2.88 18.08
C VAL A 298 5.67 4.28 17.62
N ALA A 299 6.14 4.69 16.45
CA ALA A 299 5.68 5.92 15.82
C ALA A 299 4.15 5.87 15.69
N PRO A 300 3.42 6.97 15.95
CA PRO A 300 1.98 6.96 15.83
C PRO A 300 1.57 6.46 14.44
N PHE A 301 0.59 5.59 14.38
CA PHE A 301 0.12 5.01 13.12
C PHE A 301 -1.41 4.97 13.08
N LEU A 302 -1.94 4.96 11.86
CA LEU A 302 -3.34 4.68 11.61
C LEU A 302 -3.41 3.25 11.04
N PRO A 303 -4.13 2.31 11.68
CA PRO A 303 -4.40 1.02 11.07
C PRO A 303 -5.05 1.20 9.71
N GLU A 304 -4.84 0.29 8.77
CA GLU A 304 -5.54 0.31 7.48
C GLU A 304 -7.06 0.27 7.72
N GLY A 305 -7.80 1.20 7.11
CA GLY A 305 -9.23 1.40 7.37
C GLY A 305 -9.59 1.96 8.76
N GLY A 306 -8.59 2.22 9.60
CA GLY A 306 -8.77 2.71 10.96
C GLY A 306 -9.33 4.13 11.05
N GLN A 307 -10.05 4.41 12.13
CA GLN A 307 -10.62 5.73 12.40
C GLN A 307 -9.73 6.57 13.33
N HIS A 308 -8.89 5.91 14.14
CA HIS A 308 -8.11 6.54 15.20
C HIS A 308 -6.62 6.29 15.04
N ILE A 309 -5.82 7.34 15.26
CA ILE A 309 -4.36 7.23 15.38
C ILE A 309 -4.05 6.56 16.72
N LEU A 310 -3.18 5.55 16.67
CA LEU A 310 -2.70 4.82 17.83
C LEU A 310 -1.23 5.12 18.08
N ARG A 311 -0.82 5.10 19.35
CA ARG A 311 0.59 5.13 19.73
C ARG A 311 0.84 4.24 20.94
N ASN A 312 2.08 3.78 21.07
CA ASN A 312 2.60 3.30 22.33
C ASN A 312 3.35 4.46 23.00
N ALA A 313 2.97 4.80 24.23
CA ALA A 313 3.57 5.86 25.04
C ALA A 313 4.11 5.25 26.34
N ARG A 314 4.97 5.99 27.07
CA ARG A 314 5.29 5.66 28.46
C ARG A 314 4.46 6.55 29.39
N ASN A 315 3.85 5.95 30.40
CA ASN A 315 3.20 6.69 31.47
C ASN A 315 4.27 7.33 32.41
N PRO A 316 3.87 8.16 33.40
CA PRO A 316 4.83 8.77 34.33
C PRO A 316 5.65 7.78 35.16
N SER A 317 5.17 6.54 35.36
CA SER A 317 5.94 5.48 36.03
C SER A 317 6.93 4.77 35.10
N GLY A 318 6.99 5.15 33.82
CA GLY A 318 7.86 4.57 32.80
C GLY A 318 7.29 3.31 32.12
N SER A 319 6.12 2.83 32.54
CA SER A 319 5.46 1.66 31.95
C SER A 319 4.86 2.01 30.59
N ALA A 320 4.99 1.10 29.62
CA ALA A 320 4.37 1.28 28.31
C ALA A 320 2.85 1.24 28.40
N LEU A 321 2.20 2.06 27.58
CA LEU A 321 0.76 2.21 27.52
C LEU A 321 0.33 2.55 26.09
N TRP A 322 -0.56 1.75 25.54
CA TRP A 322 -1.20 2.05 24.28
C TRP A 322 -2.31 3.10 24.46
N GLN A 323 -2.29 4.08 23.57
CA GLN A 323 -3.25 5.17 23.55
C GLN A 323 -3.82 5.35 22.14
N LYS A 324 -5.10 5.71 22.07
CA LYS A 324 -5.77 6.15 20.85
C LYS A 324 -6.03 7.66 20.92
N LEU A 325 -5.97 8.32 19.79
CA LEU A 325 -6.27 9.74 19.67
C LEU A 325 -7.77 9.94 19.37
N THR A 326 -8.47 10.58 20.29
CA THR A 326 -9.86 11.06 20.12
C THR A 326 -9.87 12.59 19.96
N PRO A 327 -10.99 13.21 19.58
CA PRO A 327 -11.10 14.66 19.53
C PRO A 327 -10.76 15.33 20.87
N GLU A 328 -11.06 14.67 21.98
CA GLU A 328 -10.84 15.16 23.35
C GLU A 328 -9.39 14.99 23.83
N GLY A 329 -8.61 14.11 23.21
CA GLY A 329 -7.21 13.91 23.59
C GLY A 329 -6.71 12.48 23.38
N TRP A 330 -5.67 12.13 24.11
CA TRP A 330 -5.16 10.76 24.14
C TRP A 330 -5.90 9.96 25.20
N GLU A 331 -6.57 8.90 24.78
CA GLU A 331 -7.25 7.96 25.64
C GLU A 331 -6.47 6.67 25.73
N THR A 332 -6.32 6.15 26.95
CA THR A 332 -5.76 4.83 27.18
C THR A 332 -6.64 3.76 26.54
N VAL A 333 -6.02 2.86 25.78
CA VAL A 333 -6.70 1.67 25.25
C VAL A 333 -6.73 0.60 26.34
N PRO A 334 -7.91 0.07 26.73
CA PRO A 334 -7.98 -1.02 27.70
C PRO A 334 -7.14 -2.23 27.29
N GLY A 335 -6.44 -2.86 28.23
CA GLY A 335 -5.49 -3.97 27.97
C GLY A 335 -4.22 -3.57 27.22
N GLY A 336 -4.00 -2.27 27.03
CA GLY A 336 -2.85 -1.67 26.34
C GLY A 336 -1.63 -1.45 27.22
N ASP A 337 -1.60 -2.00 28.43
CA ASP A 337 -0.54 -1.88 29.42
C ASP A 337 0.56 -2.94 29.23
N PHE A 338 1.11 -3.01 28.02
CA PHE A 338 2.20 -3.93 27.69
C PHE A 338 3.31 -3.21 26.91
N GLU A 339 4.53 -3.69 27.08
CA GLU A 339 5.67 -3.21 26.30
C GLU A 339 5.66 -3.81 24.91
N PHE A 340 5.78 -2.94 23.91
CA PHE A 340 6.08 -3.33 22.55
C PHE A 340 7.58 -3.64 22.42
N ARG A 341 7.93 -4.80 21.87
CA ARG A 341 9.33 -5.20 21.70
C ARG A 341 9.76 -5.08 20.23
N LEU A 342 10.67 -4.15 19.97
CA LEU A 342 11.49 -4.16 18.75
C LEU A 342 12.72 -5.04 19.03
N GLU A 343 12.63 -6.34 18.77
CA GLU A 343 13.81 -7.20 18.88
C GLU A 343 14.78 -6.90 17.73
N GLY A 344 15.88 -6.21 18.03
CA GLY A 344 16.96 -5.94 17.08
C GLY A 344 16.69 -4.78 16.13
N LYS A 345 17.76 -4.22 15.55
CA LYS A 345 17.73 -3.05 14.64
C LYS A 345 16.97 -3.28 13.33
N TRP A 346 16.47 -4.48 13.07
CA TRP A 346 15.99 -4.89 11.74
C TRP A 346 14.60 -5.53 11.72
N VAL A 347 14.03 -5.92 12.87
CA VAL A 347 12.67 -6.45 12.89
C VAL A 347 11.70 -5.27 12.91
N ARG A 348 11.19 -4.92 11.73
CA ARG A 348 10.04 -4.03 11.63
C ARG A 348 8.78 -4.86 11.90
N THR A 349 8.45 -5.07 13.16
CA THR A 349 7.12 -5.57 13.54
C THR A 349 6.11 -4.46 13.26
N HIS A 350 5.61 -4.41 12.02
CA HIS A 350 4.46 -3.56 11.74
C HIS A 350 3.20 -4.26 12.28
N PRO A 351 2.21 -3.49 12.77
CA PRO A 351 0.88 -4.03 13.02
C PRO A 351 0.40 -4.79 11.79
N THR A 352 -0.04 -6.03 11.96
CA THR A 352 -0.62 -6.80 10.85
C THR A 352 -2.13 -6.64 10.88
N VAL A 353 -2.68 -6.00 9.86
CA VAL A 353 -4.13 -5.82 9.71
C VAL A 353 -4.76 -7.11 9.20
N LEU A 354 -5.77 -7.58 9.93
CA LEU A 354 -6.66 -8.66 9.54
C LEU A 354 -7.72 -8.11 8.58
N GLY A 355 -8.32 -8.96 7.75
CA GLY A 355 -9.27 -8.54 6.71
C GLY A 355 -10.54 -7.81 7.18
N ASP A 356 -10.76 -7.70 8.50
CA ASP A 356 -11.90 -7.03 9.13
C ASP A 356 -11.51 -5.75 9.91
N GLY A 357 -10.29 -5.25 9.73
CA GLY A 357 -9.80 -4.02 10.37
C GLY A 357 -9.27 -4.22 11.80
N ARG A 358 -9.38 -5.43 12.36
CA ARG A 358 -8.60 -5.82 13.55
C ARG A 358 -7.12 -5.88 13.17
N PHE A 359 -6.22 -5.77 14.14
CA PHE A 359 -4.80 -5.98 13.86
C PHE A 359 -4.07 -6.64 15.03
N THR A 360 -2.94 -7.27 14.73
CA THR A 360 -2.05 -7.86 15.74
C THR A 360 -0.77 -7.03 15.89
N VAL A 361 -0.25 -6.96 17.12
CA VAL A 361 1.04 -6.37 17.46
C VAL A 361 1.82 -7.31 18.38
N HIS A 362 3.14 -7.27 18.30
CA HIS A 362 3.99 -8.08 19.15
C HIS A 362 4.16 -7.43 20.54
N SER A 363 4.02 -8.24 21.58
CA SER A 363 4.46 -7.90 22.94
C SER A 363 5.73 -8.67 23.32
N GLN A 364 6.22 -8.53 24.57
CA GLN A 364 7.39 -9.27 25.07
C GLN A 364 7.20 -10.80 25.12
N GLY A 365 5.95 -11.28 25.17
CA GLY A 365 5.65 -12.70 25.38
C GLY A 365 4.60 -13.28 24.44
N ASP A 366 3.66 -12.46 23.96
CA ASP A 366 2.49 -12.89 23.19
C ASP A 366 2.23 -11.99 21.98
N LEU A 367 1.38 -12.46 21.06
CA LEU A 367 0.72 -11.58 20.10
C LEU A 367 -0.49 -10.91 20.76
N MET A 368 -0.60 -9.60 20.62
CA MET A 368 -1.73 -8.83 21.14
C MET A 368 -2.64 -8.46 19.98
N LEU A 369 -3.94 -8.75 20.11
CA LEU A 369 -4.97 -8.35 19.18
C LEU A 369 -5.60 -7.04 19.63
N TYR A 370 -5.70 -6.08 18.72
CA TYR A 370 -6.60 -4.95 18.85
C TYR A 370 -7.90 -5.20 18.09
N ASP A 371 -9.03 -5.12 18.80
CA ASP A 371 -10.37 -5.36 18.23
C ASP A 371 -11.12 -4.07 17.84
N GLY A 372 -10.43 -2.92 17.83
CA GLY A 372 -11.06 -1.61 17.63
C GLY A 372 -11.41 -0.89 18.93
N ALA A 373 -11.48 -1.60 20.05
CA ALA A 373 -11.82 -1.03 21.35
C ALA A 373 -10.72 -1.25 22.39
N ARG A 374 -10.13 -2.44 22.43
CA ARG A 374 -9.16 -2.86 23.44
C ARG A 374 -8.08 -3.77 22.86
N PHE A 375 -6.99 -3.92 23.60
CA PHE A 375 -6.02 -4.98 23.39
C PHE A 375 -6.35 -6.20 24.25
N ARG A 376 -6.12 -7.38 23.71
CA ARG A 376 -6.13 -8.64 24.44
C ARG A 376 -5.05 -9.59 23.89
N PRO A 377 -4.46 -10.45 24.73
CA PRO A 377 -3.60 -11.51 24.22
C PRO A 377 -4.37 -12.39 23.24
N LEU A 378 -3.72 -12.74 22.14
CA LEU A 378 -4.18 -13.75 21.22
C LEU A 378 -3.97 -15.12 21.90
N PRO A 379 -5.01 -15.97 22.05
CA PRO A 379 -4.90 -17.21 22.80
C PRO A 379 -3.73 -18.10 22.32
N ASP A 380 -3.02 -18.69 23.29
CA ASP A 380 -1.94 -19.66 23.09
C ASP A 380 -0.74 -19.15 22.28
N THR A 381 -0.64 -17.83 22.04
CA THR A 381 0.45 -17.22 21.24
C THR A 381 1.69 -16.82 22.02
N GLY A 382 1.87 -17.43 23.19
CA GLY A 382 3.07 -17.24 23.99
C GLY A 382 4.32 -17.78 23.30
N VAL A 383 5.49 -17.21 23.63
CA VAL A 383 6.79 -17.70 23.11
C VAL A 383 6.95 -19.21 23.28
N ALA A 384 6.45 -19.80 24.38
CA ALA A 384 6.50 -21.25 24.60
C ALA A 384 5.63 -22.05 23.61
N GLY A 385 4.52 -21.48 23.14
CA GLY A 385 3.59 -22.13 22.23
C GLY A 385 3.94 -21.94 20.76
N ILE A 386 4.39 -20.75 20.38
CA ILE A 386 4.59 -20.37 18.98
C ILE A 386 6.01 -19.91 18.63
N GLY A 387 6.92 -19.85 19.60
CA GLY A 387 8.31 -19.42 19.40
C GLY A 387 8.47 -17.91 19.24
N HIS A 388 9.67 -17.51 18.85
CA HIS A 388 10.02 -16.11 18.62
C HIS A 388 9.54 -15.58 17.27
N LEU A 389 9.30 -14.26 17.22
CA LEU A 389 8.98 -13.50 16.01
C LEU A 389 7.81 -14.09 15.17
N PRO A 390 6.66 -14.42 15.77
CA PRO A 390 5.52 -14.95 15.04
C PRO A 390 4.93 -13.89 14.10
N ASP A 391 4.71 -14.22 12.84
CA ASP A 391 4.15 -13.29 11.86
C ASP A 391 2.71 -13.71 11.53
N VAL A 392 1.81 -12.75 11.39
CA VAL A 392 0.45 -13.04 10.95
C VAL A 392 0.36 -12.71 9.46
N VAL A 393 0.03 -13.69 8.64
CA VAL A 393 -0.13 -13.53 7.20
C VAL A 393 -1.62 -13.53 6.89
N SER A 394 -2.15 -12.35 6.57
CA SER A 394 -3.53 -12.21 6.09
C SER A 394 -3.64 -12.74 4.66
N LEU A 395 -4.58 -13.64 4.41
CA LEU A 395 -4.86 -14.24 3.11
C LEU A 395 -6.29 -13.94 2.61
N PRO A 396 -6.68 -12.66 2.40
CA PRO A 396 -8.05 -12.28 2.01
C PRO A 396 -8.64 -13.02 0.81
N ALA A 397 -7.85 -13.39 -0.21
CA ALA A 397 -8.36 -14.17 -1.34
C ALA A 397 -8.90 -15.56 -0.95
N LEU A 398 -8.42 -16.10 0.16
CA LEU A 398 -8.83 -17.38 0.76
C LEU A 398 -9.79 -17.18 1.95
N GLY A 399 -9.90 -15.96 2.47
CA GLY A 399 -10.73 -15.63 3.63
C GLY A 399 -10.17 -16.14 4.96
N ASN A 400 -8.89 -16.51 5.02
CA ASN A 400 -8.22 -16.97 6.24
C ASN A 400 -7.01 -16.10 6.58
N ALA A 401 -6.46 -16.31 7.78
CA ALA A 401 -5.19 -15.76 8.21
C ALA A 401 -4.33 -16.90 8.75
N LEU A 402 -3.03 -16.86 8.50
CA LEU A 402 -2.09 -17.85 8.98
C LEU A 402 -1.14 -17.21 9.99
N LEU A 403 -0.75 -17.98 11.00
CA LEU A 403 0.26 -17.63 11.98
C LEU A 403 1.56 -18.36 11.62
N ASN A 404 2.55 -17.62 11.16
CA ASN A 404 3.81 -18.12 10.62
C ASN A 404 4.98 -17.88 11.58
N THR A 405 5.52 -18.95 12.15
CA THR A 405 6.39 -18.91 13.31
C THR A 405 7.61 -19.80 13.12
N GLU A 406 8.61 -19.70 14.00
CA GLU A 406 9.77 -20.61 13.94
C GLU A 406 9.42 -22.06 14.29
N LEU A 407 8.30 -22.30 14.98
CA LEU A 407 7.84 -23.63 15.37
C LEU A 407 6.91 -24.26 14.33
N GLY A 408 6.34 -23.45 13.44
CA GLY A 408 5.43 -23.96 12.42
C GLY A 408 4.56 -22.89 11.79
N LEU A 409 3.63 -23.37 10.98
CA LEU A 409 2.57 -22.59 10.34
C LEU A 409 1.24 -23.08 10.92
N PHE A 410 0.45 -22.16 11.45
CA PHE A 410 -0.82 -22.46 12.09
C PHE A 410 -1.94 -21.71 11.37
N GLU A 411 -3.11 -22.32 11.33
CA GLU A 411 -4.32 -21.65 10.84
C GLU A 411 -4.93 -20.85 11.99
N LEU A 412 -5.28 -19.58 11.74
CA LEU A 412 -5.97 -18.74 12.71
C LEU A 412 -7.47 -18.81 12.43
N ALA A 413 -8.22 -19.45 13.33
CA ALA A 413 -9.67 -19.57 13.22
C ALA A 413 -10.38 -18.21 13.46
N ASP A 414 -11.68 -18.15 13.15
CA ASP A 414 -12.49 -16.93 13.34
C ASP A 414 -12.54 -16.47 14.81
N ASP A 415 -12.52 -17.42 15.74
CA ASP A 415 -12.45 -17.18 17.18
C ASP A 415 -11.05 -16.79 17.67
N LEU A 416 -10.09 -16.76 16.75
CA LEU A 416 -8.68 -16.43 16.93
C LEU A 416 -7.88 -17.42 17.76
N THR A 417 -8.40 -18.62 17.98
CA THR A 417 -7.56 -19.75 18.34
C THR A 417 -6.73 -20.16 17.12
N HIS A 418 -5.57 -20.74 17.37
CA HIS A 418 -4.75 -21.28 16.30
C HIS A 418 -4.77 -22.81 16.36
N ALA A 419 -4.84 -23.44 15.19
CA ALA A 419 -4.81 -24.88 15.07
C ALA A 419 -3.60 -25.33 14.26
N THR A 420 -2.91 -26.35 14.76
CA THR A 420 -1.92 -27.05 13.96
C THR A 420 -2.62 -27.83 12.87
N ARG A 421 -2.09 -27.71 11.66
CA ARG A 421 -2.56 -28.47 10.52
C ARG A 421 -1.42 -29.30 9.93
N PRO A 422 -1.68 -30.51 9.43
CA PRO A 422 -0.68 -31.26 8.69
C PRO A 422 -0.44 -30.57 7.35
N TRP A 423 0.64 -29.80 7.27
CA TRP A 423 1.13 -29.22 6.02
C TRP A 423 2.05 -30.23 5.33
N PRO A 424 1.95 -30.45 4.00
CA PRO A 424 2.79 -31.37 3.25
C PRO A 424 4.20 -30.81 2.97
N PHE A 425 4.65 -29.86 3.78
CA PHE A 425 5.90 -29.12 3.63
C PHE A 425 6.49 -28.75 5.00
N ILE A 426 7.77 -28.39 5.02
CA ILE A 426 8.45 -28.00 6.25
C ILE A 426 7.97 -26.60 6.66
N THR A 427 7.26 -26.54 7.79
CA THR A 427 6.66 -25.30 8.30
C THR A 427 7.45 -24.60 9.40
N GLY A 428 8.30 -25.35 10.12
CA GLY A 428 9.13 -24.82 11.19
C GLY A 428 10.59 -24.64 10.77
N GLY A 429 11.34 -23.91 11.59
CA GLY A 429 12.76 -23.58 11.39
C GLY A 429 12.99 -22.16 10.89
N LEU A 430 14.28 -21.82 10.75
CA LEU A 430 14.73 -20.55 10.18
C LEU A 430 15.54 -20.80 8.89
N PRO A 431 15.28 -20.04 7.81
CA PRO A 431 14.20 -19.05 7.69
C PRO A 431 12.81 -19.69 7.70
N LYS A 432 11.82 -18.94 8.21
CA LYS A 432 10.41 -19.34 8.16
C LYS A 432 9.93 -19.44 6.71
N PRO A 433 8.89 -20.23 6.41
CA PRO A 433 8.22 -20.18 5.12
C PRO A 433 7.85 -18.74 4.75
N ILE A 434 7.97 -18.40 3.47
CA ILE A 434 7.57 -17.09 2.94
C ILE A 434 6.26 -17.29 2.22
N LEU A 435 5.26 -16.46 2.49
CA LEU A 435 3.92 -16.59 1.94
C LEU A 435 3.56 -15.32 1.16
N THR A 436 2.85 -15.50 0.05
CA THR A 436 2.20 -14.41 -0.68
C THR A 436 0.89 -14.89 -1.29
N GLN A 437 0.09 -13.97 -1.83
CA GLN A 437 -1.14 -14.30 -2.55
C GLN A 437 -0.95 -14.10 -4.05
N ALA A 438 -1.30 -15.12 -4.84
CA ALA A 438 -1.62 -14.98 -6.26
C ALA A 438 -3.12 -14.64 -6.37
N LYS A 439 -3.45 -13.34 -6.33
CA LYS A 439 -4.82 -12.84 -6.23
C LYS A 439 -5.67 -13.26 -7.42
N LEU A 440 -5.11 -13.21 -8.64
CA LEU A 440 -5.83 -13.62 -9.85
C LEU A 440 -6.06 -15.13 -9.95
N ALA A 441 -5.14 -15.92 -9.41
CA ALA A 441 -5.29 -17.36 -9.29
C ALA A 441 -6.16 -17.77 -8.08
N ARG A 442 -6.42 -16.84 -7.15
CA ARG A 442 -7.11 -17.07 -5.86
C ARG A 442 -6.44 -18.17 -5.05
N GLN A 443 -5.12 -18.15 -5.00
CA GLN A 443 -4.28 -19.08 -4.26
C GLN A 443 -3.28 -18.32 -3.40
N ALA A 444 -2.89 -18.88 -2.27
CA ALA A 444 -1.67 -18.48 -1.58
C ALA A 444 -0.51 -19.33 -2.08
N VAL A 445 0.66 -18.72 -2.24
CA VAL A 445 1.88 -19.41 -2.63
C VAL A 445 2.86 -19.35 -1.47
N VAL A 446 3.40 -20.51 -1.12
CA VAL A 446 4.32 -20.72 -0.02
C VAL A 446 5.67 -21.17 -0.57
N LEU A 447 6.71 -20.40 -0.26
CA LEU A 447 8.10 -20.83 -0.43
C LEU A 447 8.58 -21.37 0.93
N ALA A 448 8.64 -22.70 1.05
CA ALA A 448 9.06 -23.42 2.24
C ALA A 448 10.53 -23.88 2.15
N LEU A 449 11.07 -24.51 3.19
CA LEU A 449 12.45 -25.02 3.19
C LEU A 449 12.67 -26.19 2.23
N ASP A 450 11.60 -26.88 1.82
CA ASP A 450 11.64 -28.07 0.96
C ASP A 450 10.90 -27.89 -0.38
N GLY A 451 10.48 -26.68 -0.75
CA GLY A 451 9.87 -26.44 -2.06
C GLY A 451 8.93 -25.24 -2.14
N VAL A 452 8.29 -25.09 -3.30
CA VAL A 452 7.16 -24.16 -3.52
C VAL A 452 5.84 -24.92 -3.49
N PHE A 453 4.86 -24.38 -2.78
CA PHE A 453 3.52 -24.95 -2.61
C PHE A 453 2.46 -23.90 -2.88
N ALA A 454 1.26 -24.37 -3.23
CA ALA A 454 0.08 -23.54 -3.37
C ALA A 454 -1.00 -24.02 -2.38
N ILE A 455 -1.75 -23.07 -1.82
CA ILE A 455 -2.92 -23.30 -0.96
C ILE A 455 -4.10 -22.67 -1.67
N ASP A 456 -5.16 -23.44 -1.94
CA ASP A 456 -6.36 -22.93 -2.59
C ASP A 456 -7.46 -22.53 -1.59
N ALA A 457 -8.60 -22.04 -2.10
CA ALA A 457 -9.74 -21.60 -1.29
C ALA A 457 -10.56 -22.75 -0.66
N THR A 458 -10.20 -24.00 -0.96
CA THR A 458 -10.67 -25.20 -0.24
C THR A 458 -9.66 -25.71 0.75
N ASP A 459 -8.62 -24.90 0.98
CA ASP A 459 -7.52 -25.22 1.84
C ASP A 459 -6.67 -26.41 1.33
N ALA A 460 -6.88 -26.88 0.10
CA ALA A 460 -6.07 -27.94 -0.47
C ALA A 460 -4.64 -27.42 -0.71
N VAL A 461 -3.66 -28.24 -0.35
CA VAL A 461 -2.24 -27.89 -0.49
C VAL A 461 -1.60 -28.81 -1.51
N GLU A 462 -0.97 -28.19 -2.51
CA GLU A 462 -0.25 -28.90 -3.55
C GLU A 462 1.16 -28.35 -3.70
N ARG A 463 2.08 -29.22 -4.10
CA ARG A 463 3.42 -28.81 -4.50
C ARG A 463 3.34 -28.23 -5.91
N VAL A 464 3.92 -27.05 -6.13
CA VAL A 464 3.94 -26.42 -7.45
C VAL A 464 5.03 -27.06 -8.30
N PRO A 465 4.70 -27.67 -9.46
CA PRO A 465 5.69 -28.30 -10.35
C PRO A 465 6.83 -27.34 -10.74
N GLY A 466 8.07 -27.82 -10.69
CA GLY A 466 9.28 -27.01 -10.95
C GLY A 466 9.81 -26.27 -9.72
N GLY A 467 9.05 -26.25 -8.62
CA GLY A 467 9.42 -25.63 -7.36
C GLY A 467 10.15 -26.55 -6.38
N GLU A 468 10.45 -27.80 -6.75
CA GLU A 468 10.92 -28.85 -5.82
C GLU A 468 12.30 -28.56 -5.23
N ARG A 469 13.13 -27.80 -5.94
CA ARG A 469 14.50 -27.47 -5.54
C ARG A 469 14.65 -26.05 -5.01
N LEU A 470 13.58 -25.27 -5.03
CA LEU A 470 13.58 -23.89 -4.55
C LEU A 470 13.18 -23.88 -3.09
N LYS A 471 14.00 -23.25 -2.26
CA LYS A 471 13.81 -23.22 -0.82
C LYS A 471 13.81 -21.80 -0.30
N ALA A 472 13.11 -21.58 0.79
CA ALA A 472 13.30 -20.40 1.60
C ALA A 472 14.76 -20.37 2.10
N ASP A 473 15.44 -19.25 1.86
CA ASP A 473 16.78 -18.94 2.35
C ASP A 473 16.83 -17.47 2.82
N PHE A 474 17.96 -17.03 3.39
CA PHE A 474 18.10 -15.67 3.92
C PHE A 474 18.10 -14.55 2.85
N GLY A 475 17.93 -14.85 1.56
CA GLY A 475 17.74 -13.89 0.48
C GLY A 475 16.45 -14.08 -0.31
N ALA A 476 15.67 -15.10 0.02
CA ALA A 476 14.42 -15.41 -0.65
C ALA A 476 13.33 -14.39 -0.32
N SER A 477 12.50 -14.06 -1.30
CA SER A 477 11.39 -13.13 -1.13
C SER A 477 10.46 -13.15 -2.35
N PHE A 478 9.15 -13.05 -2.14
CA PHE A 478 8.23 -12.65 -3.21
C PHE A 478 8.40 -11.16 -3.52
N LEU A 479 8.46 -10.83 -4.80
CA LEU A 479 8.62 -9.46 -5.30
C LEU A 479 7.28 -8.85 -5.72
N GLY A 480 6.30 -9.65 -6.11
CA GLY A 480 4.93 -9.23 -6.38
C GLY A 480 4.24 -10.05 -7.45
N GLU A 481 2.95 -9.77 -7.65
CA GLU A 481 2.10 -10.35 -8.70
C GLU A 481 2.03 -9.43 -9.92
N ILE A 482 2.28 -9.95 -11.12
CA ILE A 482 2.12 -9.22 -12.38
C ILE A 482 0.61 -9.00 -12.62
N PRO A 483 0.09 -7.76 -12.66
CA PRO A 483 -1.35 -7.50 -12.60
C PRO A 483 -2.18 -8.07 -13.76
N ILE A 484 -1.58 -8.28 -14.92
CA ILE A 484 -2.30 -8.84 -16.08
C ILE A 484 -2.25 -10.37 -16.07
N SER A 485 -1.07 -10.97 -15.94
CA SER A 485 -0.92 -12.43 -16.06
C SER A 485 -1.18 -13.18 -14.76
N GLY A 486 -1.11 -12.49 -13.61
CA GLY A 486 -1.20 -13.11 -12.29
C GLY A 486 0.05 -13.87 -11.86
N ASP A 487 1.11 -13.82 -12.68
CA ASP A 487 2.37 -14.51 -12.34
C ASP A 487 3.01 -13.85 -11.11
N LEU A 488 3.56 -14.66 -10.20
CA LEU A 488 4.33 -14.15 -9.08
C LEU A 488 5.81 -14.16 -9.42
N LEU A 489 6.45 -12.99 -9.33
CA LEU A 489 7.89 -12.87 -9.40
C LEU A 489 8.49 -13.04 -8.00
N PHE A 490 9.55 -13.83 -7.87
CA PHE A 490 10.24 -14.04 -6.60
C PHE A 490 11.72 -14.33 -6.75
N LYS A 491 12.45 -14.21 -5.64
CA LYS A 491 13.85 -14.59 -5.48
C LYS A 491 13.95 -15.85 -4.64
N ALA A 492 14.76 -16.81 -5.07
CA ALA A 492 15.14 -18.00 -4.30
C ALA A 492 16.48 -18.53 -4.84
N ASN A 493 17.29 -19.19 -4.01
CA ASN A 493 18.56 -19.80 -4.43
C ASN A 493 19.47 -18.84 -5.23
N ASN A 494 19.47 -17.55 -4.86
CA ASN A 494 20.23 -16.52 -5.53
C ASN A 494 19.92 -16.34 -7.04
N ALA A 495 18.66 -16.51 -7.46
CA ALA A 495 18.18 -16.21 -8.81
C ALA A 495 16.73 -15.68 -8.80
N LEU A 496 16.28 -15.13 -9.95
CA LEU A 496 14.89 -14.74 -10.20
C LEU A 496 14.08 -15.91 -10.76
N HIS A 497 12.85 -16.06 -10.26
CA HIS A 497 11.92 -17.10 -10.63
C HIS A 497 10.50 -16.55 -10.80
N LEU A 498 9.70 -17.27 -11.59
CA LEU A 498 8.28 -17.01 -11.76
C LEU A 498 7.45 -18.18 -11.25
N VAL A 499 6.38 -17.91 -10.51
CA VAL A 499 5.23 -18.81 -10.41
C VAL A 499 4.25 -18.38 -11.48
N VAL A 500 4.13 -19.18 -12.52
CA VAL A 500 3.36 -18.89 -13.72
C VAL A 500 1.95 -19.44 -13.57
N THR A 501 0.95 -18.64 -13.93
CA THR A 501 -0.46 -19.07 -13.92
C THR A 501 -0.91 -19.52 -15.31
N GLU A 502 -1.98 -20.32 -15.37
CA GLU A 502 -2.63 -20.70 -16.64
C GLU A 502 -3.06 -19.53 -17.53
N ARG A 503 -3.25 -18.33 -16.95
CA ARG A 503 -3.64 -17.14 -17.72
C ARG A 503 -2.46 -16.47 -18.40
N SER A 504 -1.24 -16.85 -18.05
CA SER A 504 -0.03 -16.26 -18.56
C SER A 504 0.34 -16.77 -19.95
N GLU A 505 0.85 -15.89 -20.79
CA GLU A 505 1.49 -16.26 -22.06
C GLU A 505 2.70 -17.17 -21.86
N ARG A 506 3.29 -17.17 -20.65
CA ARG A 506 4.42 -18.02 -20.24
C ARG A 506 4.00 -19.44 -19.88
N TRP A 507 2.70 -19.73 -19.77
CA TRP A 507 2.21 -21.04 -19.32
C TRP A 507 2.71 -22.18 -20.19
N GLY A 508 2.64 -22.04 -21.52
CA GLY A 508 3.13 -23.04 -22.47
C GLY A 508 4.63 -23.34 -22.28
N ILE A 509 5.45 -22.29 -22.17
CA ILE A 509 6.91 -22.40 -21.94
C ILE A 509 7.20 -23.16 -20.65
N CYS A 510 6.47 -22.82 -19.60
CA CYS A 510 6.62 -23.46 -18.29
C CYS A 510 6.27 -24.96 -18.35
N GLN A 511 5.15 -25.33 -19.00
CA GLN A 511 4.74 -26.73 -19.19
C GLN A 511 5.70 -27.52 -20.08
N ASP A 512 6.22 -26.91 -21.15
CA ASP A 512 7.20 -27.56 -22.03
C ASP A 512 8.54 -27.79 -21.33
N THR A 513 8.95 -26.88 -20.45
CA THR A 513 10.13 -27.05 -19.60
C THR A 513 9.95 -28.21 -18.63
N LEU A 514 8.79 -28.29 -17.96
CA LEU A 514 8.49 -29.37 -17.00
C LEU A 514 8.39 -30.75 -17.66
N SER A 515 7.88 -30.81 -18.88
CA SER A 515 7.77 -32.06 -19.65
C SER A 515 9.07 -32.48 -20.35
N GLY A 516 10.14 -31.70 -20.21
CA GLY A 516 11.44 -31.96 -20.85
C GLY A 516 11.41 -31.78 -22.38
N LYS A 517 10.38 -31.13 -22.93
CA LYS A 517 10.25 -30.83 -24.36
C LYS A 517 11.06 -29.61 -24.78
N ALA A 518 11.26 -28.66 -23.86
CA ALA A 518 12.14 -27.53 -24.05
C ALA A 518 13.53 -27.82 -23.47
N SER A 519 14.57 -27.78 -24.30
CA SER A 519 15.94 -27.62 -23.80
C SER A 519 16.12 -26.16 -23.39
N VAL A 520 16.22 -25.90 -22.09
CA VAL A 520 16.63 -24.59 -21.58
C VAL A 520 18.08 -24.38 -22.04
N GLN A 521 18.29 -23.48 -23.00
CA GLN A 521 19.62 -23.04 -23.43
C GLN A 521 20.13 -21.91 -22.54
#